data_AF-A0AAU3SGY4-F1
#
_entry.id   AF-A0AAU3SGY4-F1
#
_cell.length_a   1.000
_cell.length_b   1.000
_cell.length_c   1.000
_cell.angle_alpha   90.00
_cell.angle_beta   90.00
_cell.angle_gamma   90.00
#
_symmetry.space_group_name_H-M   'P 1'
#
loop_
_entity.id
_entity.type
_entity.pdbx_description
1 polymer ?
#
loop_
_entity_poly.entity_id
_entity_poly.type
_entity_poly.pdbx_seq_one_letter_code
_entity_poly.pdbx_strand_id
1 'polypeptide(L)'
;MNRKMHTNSTVRPNRKGFRLATLIASAAVVTGGILLPASAATAAPMPDTVHSILLPTDGGAGGKGGKGGSGGLVGGGGGSGGAGGGSVKGTGGKGGEGGGGGDGLLVGGGGGGGGGGGEGRIGGDGGKGGKGGFGILEGGGGGAGGGGGDGWFKGGKGGNGGDGGFSWLQGGAGGDAGDGGIGGVIGGLGGDAGNGGGALF
;
A
#
# COMPACT_ATOMS: atom_id res chain seq x y z
N MET A 1 -7.70 -28.38 62.25
CA MET A 1 -7.71 -26.91 62.30
C MET A 1 -7.53 -26.36 60.89
N ASN A 2 -8.42 -25.44 60.53
CA ASN A 2 -8.62 -24.84 59.21
C ASN A 2 -7.35 -24.24 58.59
N ARG A 3 -7.11 -24.51 57.30
CA ARG A 3 -6.43 -23.57 56.41
C ARG A 3 -7.29 -23.37 55.15
N LYS A 4 -8.12 -22.32 55.18
CA LYS A 4 -8.74 -21.76 53.97
C LYS A 4 -7.67 -20.89 53.28
N MET A 5 -7.07 -21.39 52.20
CA MET A 5 -6.31 -20.53 51.30
C MET A 5 -7.28 -19.76 50.40
N HIS A 6 -7.21 -18.44 50.46
CA HIS A 6 -7.86 -17.54 49.51
C HIS A 6 -7.19 -17.68 48.14
N THR A 7 -7.98 -18.00 47.12
CA THR A 7 -7.64 -17.66 45.74
C THR A 7 -8.75 -16.78 45.19
N ASN A 8 -8.43 -15.50 45.07
CA ASN A 8 -9.24 -14.49 44.42
C ASN A 8 -9.31 -14.86 42.94
N SER A 9 -10.30 -15.69 42.58
CA SER A 9 -10.52 -16.10 41.20
C SER A 9 -11.31 -15.00 40.52
N THR A 10 -10.56 -14.16 39.81
CA THR A 10 -11.05 -13.09 38.97
C THR A 10 -12.24 -13.52 38.13
N VAL A 11 -13.27 -12.68 38.19
CA VAL A 11 -14.46 -12.66 37.34
C VAL A 11 -14.12 -13.09 35.92
N ARG A 12 -14.58 -14.25 35.47
CA ARG A 12 -14.60 -14.60 34.04
C ARG A 12 -15.62 -13.69 33.36
N PRO A 13 -15.25 -12.78 32.44
CA PRO A 13 -16.24 -12.13 31.61
C PRO A 13 -16.74 -13.18 30.61
N ASN A 14 -17.96 -13.65 30.84
CA ASN A 14 -18.71 -14.49 29.92
C ASN A 14 -18.68 -13.87 28.51
N ARG A 15 -18.17 -14.61 27.53
CA ARG A 15 -18.15 -14.30 26.08
C ARG A 15 -19.56 -14.25 25.46
N LYS A 16 -20.50 -13.56 26.10
CA LYS A 16 -21.88 -13.34 25.65
C LYS A 16 -22.19 -11.88 25.36
N GLY A 17 -21.38 -10.93 25.84
CA GLY A 17 -21.57 -9.48 25.61
C GLY A 17 -21.14 -9.00 24.21
N PHE A 18 -20.13 -9.63 23.60
CA PHE A 18 -19.59 -9.15 22.31
C PHE A 18 -20.55 -9.36 21.14
N ARG A 19 -21.34 -10.44 21.18
CA ARG A 19 -22.34 -10.74 20.13
C ARG A 19 -23.58 -9.86 20.24
N LEU A 20 -23.96 -9.42 21.43
CA LEU A 20 -25.08 -8.50 21.62
C LEU A 20 -24.72 -7.07 21.18
N ALA A 21 -23.49 -6.61 21.47
CA ALA A 21 -23.00 -5.30 21.04
C ALA A 21 -22.97 -5.17 19.51
N THR A 22 -22.59 -6.24 18.80
CA THR A 22 -22.58 -6.26 17.33
C THR A 22 -24.01 -6.18 16.75
N LEU A 23 -24.99 -6.78 17.43
CA LEU A 23 -26.39 -6.81 16.98
C LEU A 23 -27.11 -5.47 17.23
N ILE A 24 -26.83 -4.79 18.35
CA ILE A 24 -27.36 -3.44 18.63
C ILE A 24 -26.71 -2.40 17.70
N ALA A 25 -25.41 -2.50 17.42
CA ALA A 25 -24.74 -1.64 16.45
C ALA A 25 -25.32 -1.81 15.04
N SER A 26 -25.66 -3.04 14.65
CA SER A 26 -26.27 -3.33 13.34
C SER A 26 -27.70 -2.80 13.24
N ALA A 27 -28.50 -2.91 14.31
CA ALA A 27 -29.86 -2.37 14.32
C ALA A 27 -29.87 -0.83 14.29
N ALA A 28 -28.98 -0.15 15.03
CA ALA A 28 -28.88 1.31 15.03
C ALA A 28 -28.40 1.88 13.69
N VAL A 29 -27.59 1.15 12.91
CA VAL A 29 -27.22 1.57 11.56
C VAL A 29 -28.40 1.43 10.59
N VAL A 30 -29.27 0.43 10.76
CA VAL A 30 -30.41 0.20 9.87
C VAL A 30 -31.63 1.07 10.22
N THR A 31 -31.89 1.35 11.51
CA THR A 31 -32.99 2.24 11.93
C THR A 31 -32.54 3.70 12.14
N GLY A 32 -31.28 3.95 12.46
CA GLY A 32 -30.70 5.29 12.57
C GLY A 32 -30.08 5.82 11.26
N GLY A 33 -29.82 4.95 10.28
CA GLY A 33 -29.31 5.34 8.96
C GLY A 33 -30.36 5.92 8.01
N ILE A 34 -31.65 5.84 8.35
CA ILE A 34 -32.76 6.42 7.58
C ILE A 34 -33.22 7.78 8.16
N LEU A 35 -32.61 8.22 9.27
CA LEU A 35 -32.86 9.54 9.88
C LEU A 35 -31.58 10.38 9.96
N LEU A 36 -30.76 10.39 8.90
CA LEU A 36 -30.07 11.64 8.57
C LEU A 36 -31.14 12.57 7.96
N PRO A 37 -31.40 13.75 8.54
CA PRO A 37 -32.42 14.64 8.05
C PRO A 37 -32.11 15.03 6.59
N ALA A 38 -33.02 14.70 5.69
CA ALA A 38 -33.24 15.45 4.45
C ALA A 38 -33.75 16.90 4.74
N SER A 39 -33.43 17.47 5.92
CA SER A 39 -34.00 18.70 6.47
C SER A 39 -33.11 19.36 7.52
N ALA A 40 -31.79 19.29 7.40
CA ALA A 40 -30.92 20.34 7.97
C ALA A 40 -30.93 21.59 7.06
N ALA A 41 -32.12 21.97 6.57
CA ALA A 41 -32.41 23.26 5.98
C ALA A 41 -32.93 24.15 7.12
N THR A 42 -32.03 24.59 8.00
CA THR A 42 -32.32 25.72 8.88
C THR A 42 -32.35 26.96 7.99
N ALA A 43 -33.55 27.43 7.65
CA ALA A 43 -33.76 28.81 7.24
C ALA A 43 -33.35 29.73 8.42
N ALA A 44 -32.12 30.21 8.38
CA ALA A 44 -31.67 31.40 9.10
C ALA A 44 -31.43 32.50 8.04
N PRO A 45 -31.76 33.76 8.35
CA PRO A 45 -31.94 34.84 7.38
C PRO A 45 -30.67 35.09 6.56
N MET A 46 -30.86 35.28 5.25
CA MET A 46 -29.78 35.46 4.27
C MET A 46 -28.80 36.56 4.69
N PRO A 47 -27.49 36.28 4.73
CA PRO A 47 -26.52 37.15 4.09
C PRO A 47 -26.48 36.77 2.61
N ASP A 48 -26.79 37.75 1.76
CA ASP A 48 -26.77 37.70 0.31
C ASP A 48 -25.33 37.50 -0.21
N THR A 49 -24.78 36.33 0.06
CA THR A 49 -23.50 35.88 -0.46
C THR A 49 -23.76 34.56 -1.14
N VAL A 50 -23.82 34.62 -2.46
CA VAL A 50 -23.49 33.50 -3.33
C VAL A 50 -22.12 33.00 -2.87
N HIS A 51 -22.11 32.12 -1.87
CA HIS A 51 -20.96 31.30 -1.57
C HIS A 51 -20.84 30.42 -2.81
N SER A 52 -19.99 30.86 -3.73
CA SER A 52 -19.45 30.02 -4.78
C SER A 52 -19.16 28.68 -4.12
N ILE A 53 -19.96 27.66 -4.43
CA ILE A 53 -19.73 26.30 -3.96
C ILE A 53 -18.33 26.00 -4.47
N LEU A 54 -17.34 26.04 -3.57
CA LEU A 54 -15.95 25.73 -3.86
C LEU A 54 -15.90 24.21 -3.98
N LEU A 55 -16.56 23.69 -5.01
CA LEU A 55 -16.41 22.33 -5.48
C LEU A 55 -14.91 22.20 -5.77
N PRO A 56 -14.20 21.27 -5.11
CA PRO A 56 -12.83 20.96 -5.48
C PRO A 56 -12.80 20.76 -7.00
N THR A 57 -12.08 21.64 -7.69
CA THR A 57 -12.02 21.63 -9.15
C THR A 57 -11.20 20.46 -9.64
N ASP A 58 -10.36 19.88 -8.78
CA ASP A 58 -9.49 18.75 -9.06
C ASP A 58 -9.72 17.61 -8.08
N GLY A 59 -9.34 16.42 -8.51
CA GLY A 59 -9.45 15.21 -7.72
C GLY A 59 -8.38 15.14 -6.63
N GLY A 60 -8.74 14.60 -5.46
CA GLY A 60 -7.81 14.43 -4.35
C GLY A 60 -6.71 13.40 -4.66
N ALA A 61 -5.51 13.56 -4.11
CA ALA A 61 -4.45 12.57 -4.28
C ALA A 61 -4.74 11.28 -3.50
N GLY A 62 -4.32 10.14 -4.05
CA GLY A 62 -4.36 8.85 -3.40
C GLY A 62 -3.34 8.75 -2.25
N GLY A 63 -3.70 8.01 -1.20
CA GLY A 63 -2.83 7.80 -0.04
C GLY A 63 -1.59 6.95 -0.34
N LYS A 64 -0.48 7.19 0.36
CA LYS A 64 0.73 6.35 0.21
C LYS A 64 0.56 4.99 0.90
N GLY A 65 1.13 3.95 0.29
CA GLY A 65 1.24 2.62 0.87
C GLY A 65 2.24 2.56 2.03
N GLY A 66 1.94 1.74 3.03
CA GLY A 66 2.83 1.54 4.19
C GLY A 66 4.07 0.72 3.84
N LYS A 67 5.20 0.99 4.52
CA LYS A 67 6.42 0.18 4.36
C LYS A 67 6.23 -1.22 4.96
N GLY A 68 6.86 -2.22 4.35
CA GLY A 68 6.95 -3.57 4.87
C GLY A 68 7.80 -3.64 6.15
N GLY A 69 7.50 -4.60 7.02
CA GLY A 69 8.25 -4.82 8.25
C GLY A 69 9.62 -5.43 7.99
N SER A 70 10.65 -4.91 8.66
CA SER A 70 12.03 -5.43 8.58
C SER A 70 12.38 -6.31 9.78
N GLY A 71 13.42 -7.15 9.63
CA GLY A 71 14.04 -7.87 10.75
C GLY A 71 13.57 -9.31 10.94
N GLY A 72 12.79 -9.84 10.00
CA GLY A 72 12.43 -11.26 9.94
C GLY A 72 13.42 -12.10 9.13
N LEU A 73 13.25 -13.43 9.15
CA LEU A 73 13.95 -14.32 8.21
C LEU A 73 13.59 -13.99 6.75
N VAL A 74 12.34 -13.62 6.54
CA VAL A 74 11.78 -13.07 5.30
C VAL A 74 11.23 -11.68 5.61
N GLY A 75 11.50 -10.72 4.72
CA GLY A 75 11.04 -9.34 4.86
C GLY A 75 9.52 -9.22 4.63
N GLY A 76 8.88 -8.31 5.34
CA GLY A 76 7.45 -8.04 5.19
C GLY A 76 7.13 -7.31 3.88
N GLY A 77 5.98 -7.60 3.28
CA GLY A 77 5.52 -6.91 2.06
C GLY A 77 5.12 -5.45 2.31
N GLY A 78 5.36 -4.58 1.34
CA GLY A 78 4.88 -3.20 1.33
C GLY A 78 3.39 -3.10 0.99
N GLY A 79 2.69 -2.13 1.58
CA GLY A 79 1.30 -1.84 1.30
C GLY A 79 1.10 -1.09 -0.03
N SER A 80 -0.06 -1.25 -0.65
CA SER A 80 -0.41 -0.55 -1.91
C SER A 80 -0.74 0.93 -1.68
N GLY A 81 -0.45 1.76 -2.68
CA GLY A 81 -0.94 3.13 -2.75
C GLY A 81 -2.43 3.19 -3.08
N GLY A 82 -3.13 4.19 -2.54
CA GLY A 82 -4.56 4.44 -2.81
C GLY A 82 -4.78 5.11 -4.16
N ALA A 83 -5.98 4.98 -4.72
CA ALA A 83 -6.33 5.64 -5.98
C ALA A 83 -6.53 7.16 -5.81
N GLY A 84 -6.26 7.92 -6.86
CA GLY A 84 -6.62 9.34 -6.94
C GLY A 84 -8.14 9.51 -7.04
N GLY A 85 -8.67 10.56 -6.42
CA GLY A 85 -10.08 10.92 -6.49
C GLY A 85 -10.46 11.50 -7.85
N GLY A 86 -11.72 11.36 -8.24
CA GLY A 86 -12.23 11.93 -9.49
C GLY A 86 -12.44 13.44 -9.43
N SER A 87 -12.50 14.08 -10.59
CA SER A 87 -12.91 15.48 -10.78
C SER A 87 -13.99 15.62 -11.85
N VAL A 88 -14.98 16.50 -11.60
CA VAL A 88 -16.05 16.82 -12.56
C VAL A 88 -15.71 18.02 -13.44
N LYS A 89 -14.81 18.91 -12.98
CA LYS A 89 -14.52 20.19 -13.64
C LYS A 89 -13.07 20.37 -14.11
N GLY A 90 -12.15 19.55 -13.61
CA GLY A 90 -10.71 19.69 -13.81
C GLY A 90 -10.00 18.34 -13.93
N THR A 91 -8.78 18.27 -13.40
CA THR A 91 -7.90 17.09 -13.55
C THR A 91 -8.17 16.08 -12.44
N GLY A 92 -8.18 14.79 -12.79
CA GLY A 92 -8.28 13.71 -11.82
C GLY A 92 -7.07 13.70 -10.87
N GLY A 93 -7.27 13.25 -9.64
CA GLY A 93 -6.21 13.22 -8.63
C GLY A 93 -5.14 12.20 -8.97
N LYS A 94 -3.90 12.41 -8.53
CA LYS A 94 -2.84 11.42 -8.74
C LYS A 94 -3.04 10.20 -7.84
N GLY A 95 -2.69 9.02 -8.34
CA GLY A 95 -2.60 7.81 -7.53
C GLY A 95 -1.48 7.91 -6.50
N GLY A 96 -1.66 7.21 -5.38
CA GLY A 96 -0.68 7.13 -4.30
C GLY A 96 0.46 6.17 -4.62
N GLU A 97 1.64 6.44 -4.07
CA GLU A 97 2.81 5.57 -4.21
C GLU A 97 2.64 4.29 -3.38
N GLY A 98 3.10 3.15 -3.90
CA GLY A 98 3.22 1.91 -3.16
C GLY A 98 4.35 1.96 -2.13
N GLY A 99 4.18 1.24 -1.01
CA GLY A 99 5.18 1.15 0.04
C GLY A 99 6.31 0.19 -0.32
N GLY A 100 7.54 0.48 0.10
CA GLY A 100 8.67 -0.44 -0.09
C GLY A 100 8.52 -1.71 0.74
N GLY A 101 9.06 -2.82 0.23
CA GLY A 101 9.20 -4.06 0.99
C GLY A 101 10.22 -3.91 2.13
N GLY A 102 10.04 -4.70 3.19
CA GLY A 102 10.97 -4.75 4.31
C GLY A 102 12.14 -5.69 4.04
N ASP A 103 13.23 -5.51 4.78
CA ASP A 103 14.41 -6.37 4.63
C ASP A 103 14.22 -7.68 5.41
N GLY A 104 14.67 -8.78 4.81
CA GLY A 104 14.75 -10.08 5.46
C GLY A 104 16.17 -10.60 5.50
N LEU A 105 16.48 -11.45 6.48
CA LEU A 105 17.81 -12.06 6.56
C LEU A 105 18.09 -12.93 5.33
N LEU A 106 17.16 -13.78 4.92
CA LEU A 106 17.34 -14.65 3.75
C LEU A 106 16.72 -14.06 2.50
N VAL A 107 15.48 -13.57 2.60
CA VAL A 107 14.72 -13.08 1.44
C VAL A 107 14.09 -11.73 1.77
N GLY A 108 14.27 -10.75 0.89
CA GLY A 108 13.65 -9.44 1.01
C GLY A 108 12.14 -9.47 0.77
N GLY A 109 11.41 -8.58 1.42
CA GLY A 109 9.98 -8.42 1.24
C GLY A 109 9.64 -7.74 -0.09
N GLY A 110 8.51 -8.10 -0.69
CA GLY A 110 8.05 -7.45 -1.93
C GLY A 110 7.56 -6.02 -1.71
N GLY A 111 7.74 -5.14 -2.69
CA GLY A 111 7.15 -3.80 -2.70
C GLY A 111 5.64 -3.83 -3.00
N GLY A 112 4.91 -2.83 -2.50
CA GLY A 112 3.49 -2.64 -2.79
C GLY A 112 3.25 -1.94 -4.14
N GLY A 113 2.12 -2.20 -4.79
CA GLY A 113 1.75 -1.51 -6.04
C GLY A 113 1.36 -0.05 -5.83
N GLY A 114 1.57 0.80 -6.84
CA GLY A 114 1.02 2.16 -6.87
C GLY A 114 -0.49 2.16 -7.13
N GLY A 115 -1.19 3.21 -6.70
CA GLY A 115 -2.61 3.38 -6.95
C GLY A 115 -2.91 3.95 -8.34
N GLY A 116 -4.11 3.73 -8.87
CA GLY A 116 -4.54 4.35 -10.12
C GLY A 116 -4.75 5.86 -9.99
N GLY A 117 -4.60 6.59 -11.10
CA GLY A 117 -5.01 7.99 -11.16
C GLY A 117 -6.53 8.11 -11.14
N GLY A 118 -7.01 9.24 -10.64
CA GLY A 118 -8.43 9.57 -10.61
C GLY A 118 -8.95 9.98 -11.97
N GLU A 119 -10.26 9.83 -12.17
CA GLU A 119 -10.93 10.22 -13.41
C GLU A 119 -11.15 11.74 -13.45
N GLY A 120 -11.11 12.34 -14.63
CA GLY A 120 -11.37 13.76 -14.81
C GLY A 120 -11.43 14.12 -16.29
N ARG A 121 -11.67 15.40 -16.59
CA ARG A 121 -11.57 15.87 -18.00
C ARG A 121 -10.16 15.64 -18.54
N ILE A 122 -9.18 15.79 -17.66
CA ILE A 122 -7.83 15.27 -17.83
C ILE A 122 -7.66 14.20 -16.74
N GLY A 123 -7.33 12.97 -17.10
CA GLY A 123 -7.11 11.90 -16.12
C GLY A 123 -5.91 12.20 -15.21
N GLY A 124 -5.98 11.74 -13.96
CA GLY A 124 -4.85 11.81 -13.05
C GLY A 124 -3.78 10.77 -13.39
N ASP A 125 -2.52 11.06 -13.05
CA ASP A 125 -1.43 10.09 -13.20
C ASP A 125 -1.61 8.92 -12.20
N GLY A 126 -1.22 7.72 -12.62
CA GLY A 126 -1.03 6.60 -11.69
C GLY A 126 0.14 6.84 -10.73
N GLY A 127 0.06 6.22 -9.55
CA GLY A 127 1.12 6.18 -8.56
C GLY A 127 2.19 5.15 -8.92
N LYS A 128 3.42 5.37 -8.45
CA LYS A 128 4.55 4.45 -8.65
C LYS A 128 4.49 3.28 -7.66
N GLY A 129 5.01 2.12 -8.04
CA GLY A 129 5.20 0.98 -7.14
C GLY A 129 6.35 1.18 -6.15
N GLY A 130 6.27 0.48 -5.04
CA GLY A 130 7.33 0.39 -4.05
C GLY A 130 8.44 -0.57 -4.49
N LYS A 131 9.68 -0.29 -4.04
CA LYS A 131 10.82 -1.19 -4.27
C LYS A 131 10.73 -2.43 -3.38
N GLY A 132 11.33 -3.53 -3.82
CA GLY A 132 11.57 -4.68 -2.94
C GLY A 132 12.62 -4.38 -1.86
N GLY A 133 12.59 -5.14 -0.77
CA GLY A 133 13.58 -5.07 0.32
C GLY A 133 14.82 -5.92 0.05
N PHE A 134 15.84 -5.78 0.89
CA PHE A 134 17.07 -6.56 0.82
C PHE A 134 16.91 -8.00 1.35
N GLY A 135 17.63 -8.95 0.77
CA GLY A 135 17.82 -10.30 1.34
C GLY A 135 19.16 -10.93 0.98
N ILE A 136 19.73 -11.76 1.86
CA ILE A 136 21.04 -12.40 1.59
C ILE A 136 20.94 -13.36 0.40
N LEU A 137 19.94 -14.24 0.37
CA LEU A 137 19.76 -15.18 -0.74
C LEU A 137 19.13 -14.48 -1.94
N GLU A 138 18.04 -13.75 -1.71
CA GLU A 138 17.31 -13.07 -2.77
C GLU A 138 16.70 -11.75 -2.28
N GLY A 139 16.90 -10.70 -3.07
CA GLY A 139 16.19 -9.43 -2.88
C GLY A 139 14.68 -9.57 -3.14
N GLY A 140 13.88 -8.75 -2.46
CA GLY A 140 12.43 -8.75 -2.64
C GLY A 140 12.01 -8.25 -4.02
N GLY A 141 10.87 -8.71 -4.52
CA GLY A 141 10.32 -8.20 -5.78
C GLY A 141 9.83 -6.75 -5.67
N GLY A 142 9.87 -5.98 -6.76
CA GLY A 142 9.23 -4.68 -6.86
C GLY A 142 7.71 -4.78 -6.97
N GLY A 143 6.99 -3.78 -6.47
CA GLY A 143 5.57 -3.57 -6.78
C GLY A 143 5.38 -3.04 -8.21
N ALA A 144 4.15 -2.93 -8.72
CA ALA A 144 3.89 -2.44 -10.08
C ALA A 144 4.54 -1.06 -10.34
N GLY A 145 5.54 -0.98 -11.22
CA GLY A 145 6.36 0.22 -11.48
C GLY A 145 7.53 0.46 -10.51
N GLY A 146 7.75 -0.42 -9.53
CA GLY A 146 8.84 -0.36 -8.56
C GLY A 146 9.98 -1.31 -8.91
N GLY A 147 11.21 -0.94 -8.57
CA GLY A 147 12.39 -1.78 -8.78
C GLY A 147 12.48 -2.96 -7.82
N GLY A 148 13.20 -4.00 -8.22
CA GLY A 148 13.59 -5.11 -7.35
C GLY A 148 14.48 -4.64 -6.21
N GLY A 149 14.40 -5.34 -5.08
CA GLY A 149 15.31 -5.16 -3.95
C GLY A 149 16.65 -5.84 -4.21
N ASP A 150 17.69 -5.40 -3.52
CA ASP A 150 19.03 -5.97 -3.70
C ASP A 150 19.17 -7.30 -2.95
N GLY A 151 20.10 -8.14 -3.39
CA GLY A 151 20.44 -9.32 -2.60
C GLY A 151 21.88 -9.77 -2.76
N TRP A 152 22.40 -10.57 -1.82
CA TRP A 152 23.81 -10.96 -1.89
C TRP A 152 24.07 -11.98 -3.00
N PHE A 153 23.23 -13.02 -3.10
CA PHE A 153 23.33 -14.02 -4.15
C PHE A 153 22.46 -13.71 -5.38
N LYS A 154 21.26 -13.19 -5.16
CA LYS A 154 20.37 -12.83 -6.26
C LYS A 154 19.64 -11.53 -6.00
N GLY A 155 19.57 -10.67 -7.02
CA GLY A 155 18.75 -9.47 -6.99
C GLY A 155 17.28 -9.82 -7.15
N GLY A 156 16.42 -9.03 -6.53
CA GLY A 156 14.97 -9.14 -6.66
C GLY A 156 14.48 -8.74 -8.05
N LYS A 157 13.36 -9.32 -8.48
CA LYS A 157 12.74 -8.98 -9.77
C LYS A 157 12.04 -7.61 -9.70
N GLY A 158 12.22 -6.76 -10.70
CA GLY A 158 11.46 -5.52 -10.86
C GLY A 158 9.98 -5.77 -11.17
N GLY A 159 9.09 -4.89 -10.69
CA GLY A 159 7.69 -4.89 -11.11
C GLY A 159 7.54 -4.29 -12.51
N ASN A 160 6.33 -4.26 -13.07
CA ASN A 160 6.10 -3.80 -14.45
C ASN A 160 6.70 -2.41 -14.72
N GLY A 161 7.74 -2.35 -15.57
CA GLY A 161 8.50 -1.13 -15.88
C GLY A 161 9.55 -0.70 -14.85
N GLY A 162 9.79 -1.51 -13.82
CA GLY A 162 10.84 -1.32 -12.83
C GLY A 162 12.03 -2.25 -13.06
N ASP A 163 13.21 -1.75 -12.71
CA ASP A 163 14.47 -2.48 -12.92
C ASP A 163 14.67 -3.60 -11.90
N GLY A 164 15.47 -4.60 -12.25
CA GLY A 164 15.92 -5.63 -11.32
C GLY A 164 16.89 -5.10 -10.26
N GLY A 165 16.91 -5.74 -9.09
CA GLY A 165 17.80 -5.39 -7.99
C GLY A 165 19.26 -5.81 -8.24
N PHE A 166 20.18 -5.17 -7.54
CA PHE A 166 21.60 -5.50 -7.61
C PHE A 166 21.93 -6.80 -6.87
N SER A 167 22.98 -7.49 -7.31
CA SER A 167 23.59 -8.56 -6.53
C SER A 167 25.08 -8.78 -6.80
N TRP A 168 25.76 -9.43 -5.86
CA TRP A 168 27.15 -9.85 -6.03
C TRP A 168 27.32 -11.10 -6.90
N LEU A 169 26.30 -11.96 -7.01
CA LEU A 169 26.38 -13.13 -7.88
C LEU A 169 25.50 -12.95 -9.12
N GLN A 170 24.17 -12.84 -8.94
CA GLN A 170 23.23 -12.72 -10.05
C GLN A 170 22.29 -11.51 -9.91
N GLY A 171 22.34 -10.58 -10.85
CA GLY A 171 21.42 -9.45 -10.89
C GLY A 171 19.96 -9.90 -11.00
N GLY A 172 19.05 -9.11 -10.45
CA GLY A 172 17.61 -9.37 -10.52
C GLY A 172 17.06 -9.15 -11.92
N ALA A 173 15.99 -9.85 -12.29
CA ALA A 173 15.35 -9.60 -13.58
C ALA A 173 14.59 -8.26 -13.57
N GLY A 174 14.57 -7.55 -14.69
CA GLY A 174 13.66 -6.43 -14.91
C GLY A 174 12.21 -6.90 -14.98
N GLY A 175 11.28 -5.98 -14.72
CA GLY A 175 9.88 -6.19 -15.10
C GLY A 175 9.69 -5.96 -16.59
N ASP A 176 8.45 -6.08 -17.09
CA ASP A 176 8.13 -6.13 -18.53
C ASP A 176 8.78 -5.02 -19.40
N ALA A 177 8.98 -3.82 -18.84
CA ALA A 177 9.68 -2.71 -19.50
C ALA A 177 10.89 -2.18 -18.70
N GLY A 178 11.37 -2.94 -17.71
CA GLY A 178 12.48 -2.55 -16.86
C GLY A 178 13.77 -3.28 -17.23
N ASP A 179 14.90 -2.66 -16.90
CA ASP A 179 16.21 -3.23 -17.16
C ASP A 179 16.54 -4.33 -16.14
N GLY A 180 17.38 -5.28 -16.54
CA GLY A 180 17.97 -6.25 -15.63
C GLY A 180 18.90 -5.55 -14.62
N GLY A 181 18.86 -6.01 -13.38
CA GLY A 181 19.75 -5.55 -12.32
C GLY A 181 21.20 -5.94 -12.59
N ILE A 182 22.14 -5.16 -12.06
CA ILE A 182 23.57 -5.47 -12.18
C ILE A 182 23.90 -6.65 -11.27
N GLY A 183 24.60 -7.65 -11.83
CA GLY A 183 25.17 -8.75 -11.08
C GLY A 183 26.69 -8.65 -10.98
N GLY A 184 27.29 -9.25 -9.96
CA GLY A 184 28.74 -9.35 -9.91
C GLY A 184 29.27 -10.28 -10.99
N VAL A 185 28.69 -11.48 -11.11
CA VAL A 185 29.11 -12.49 -12.11
C VAL A 185 28.12 -12.58 -13.27
N ILE A 186 26.82 -12.53 -12.99
CA ILE A 186 25.76 -12.72 -13.98
C ILE A 186 24.80 -11.54 -13.90
N GLY A 187 24.69 -10.76 -14.97
CA GLY A 187 23.69 -9.71 -15.06
C GLY A 187 22.25 -10.24 -15.04
N GLY A 188 21.32 -9.42 -14.56
CA GLY A 188 19.90 -9.72 -14.59
C GLY A 188 19.32 -9.75 -16.01
N LEU A 189 18.25 -10.50 -16.22
CA LEU A 189 17.53 -10.47 -17.51
C LEU A 189 16.70 -9.19 -17.61
N GLY A 190 16.72 -8.53 -18.76
CA GLY A 190 15.79 -7.43 -19.05
C GLY A 190 14.37 -7.94 -19.31
N GLY A 191 13.39 -7.05 -19.17
CA GLY A 191 12.03 -7.30 -19.65
C GLY A 191 11.91 -7.26 -21.17
N ASP A 192 10.70 -7.45 -21.67
CA ASP A 192 10.37 -7.43 -23.11
C ASP A 192 10.81 -6.14 -23.82
N ALA A 193 10.79 -5.02 -23.10
CA ALA A 193 11.27 -3.71 -23.61
C ALA A 193 12.49 -3.16 -22.85
N GLY A 194 13.09 -3.96 -21.96
CA GLY A 194 14.22 -3.56 -21.13
C GLY A 194 15.53 -4.22 -21.56
N ASN A 195 16.65 -3.57 -21.24
CA ASN A 195 17.98 -4.12 -21.48
C ASN A 195 18.32 -5.21 -20.45
N GLY A 196 19.20 -6.15 -20.84
CA GLY A 196 19.87 -7.01 -19.88
C GLY A 196 20.75 -6.21 -18.91
N GLY A 197 20.82 -6.66 -17.67
CA GLY A 197 21.72 -6.12 -16.66
C GLY A 197 23.18 -6.45 -16.95
N GLY A 198 24.07 -5.57 -16.52
CA GLY A 198 25.51 -5.78 -16.64
C GLY A 198 26.07 -6.78 -15.63
N ALA A 199 27.22 -7.35 -15.96
CA ALA A 199 28.10 -8.05 -15.01
C ALA A 199 29.27 -7.12 -14.62
N LEU A 200 29.70 -7.15 -13.36
CA LEU A 200 30.86 -6.38 -12.89
C LEU A 200 32.20 -7.05 -13.22
N PHE A 201 32.20 -8.38 -13.37
CA PHE A 201 33.39 -9.19 -13.65
C PHE A 201 33.21 -10.03 -14.92
#